data_AF-A0A7S1IJV6-F1
#
_entry.id   AF-A0A7S1IJV6-F1
#
_cell.length_a   1.000
_cell.length_b   1.000
_cell.length_c   1.000
_cell.angle_alpha   90.00
_cell.angle_beta   90.00
_cell.angle_gamma   90.00
#
_symmetry.space_group_name_H-M   'P 1'
#
loop_
_entity.id
_entity.type
_entity.pdbx_description
1 polymer ?
#
loop_
_entity_poly.entity_id
_entity_poly.type
_entity_poly.pdbx_seq_one_letter_code
_entity_poly.pdbx_strand_id
1 'polypeptide(L)'
;KTLSLGWVAVTGDRLPRDRALSQALSPGAVVPVVRVELEEDQTEPPGHLTESELLGLMEQHGIGTDASMATHVANVVKRGYVQLNEGTREMVPAPLGVALVHALMLIDPDLALPTVRARIENQCTLIAKGKATFETVVQQTLAMFEAKFDRFCLKVHQVPLMLAVAISPKAPTEGLGAVMSARAQQSILAVSLDGLRDQRARDQAAAERGQVEPPSKVPEYADDVDGQAAIEQVQQALEALGLGKPAPPKPPPTPGPQKEQ
;
A
#
# COMPACT_ATOMS: atom_id res chain seq x y z
N LYS A 1 15.70 23.51 -31.38
CA LYS A 1 15.27 24.93 -31.39
C LYS A 1 13.76 24.94 -31.18
N THR A 2 13.26 25.48 -30.07
CA THR A 2 11.82 25.74 -29.93
C THR A 2 11.43 26.82 -30.93
N LEU A 3 10.83 26.43 -32.05
CA LEU A 3 10.51 27.34 -33.17
C LEU A 3 9.35 28.29 -32.83
N SER A 4 8.49 27.91 -31.89
CA SER A 4 7.41 28.72 -31.36
C SER A 4 7.07 28.30 -29.93
N LEU A 5 6.84 29.26 -29.04
CA LEU A 5 6.52 29.01 -27.62
C LEU A 5 5.18 28.29 -27.41
N GLY A 6 4.21 28.48 -28.31
CA GLY A 6 2.92 27.78 -28.25
C GLY A 6 2.22 27.90 -26.89
N TRP A 7 1.78 26.77 -26.33
CA TRP A 7 1.08 26.69 -25.04
C TRP A 7 1.95 27.10 -23.84
N VAL A 8 3.28 27.01 -23.93
CA VAL A 8 4.22 27.42 -22.87
C VAL A 8 4.17 28.92 -22.61
N ALA A 9 3.77 29.73 -23.61
CA ALA A 9 3.55 31.16 -23.44
C ALA A 9 2.36 31.48 -22.51
N VAL A 10 1.44 30.52 -22.32
CA VAL A 10 0.21 30.70 -21.54
C VAL A 10 0.36 30.07 -20.14
N THR A 11 0.99 28.90 -20.03
CA THR A 11 1.09 28.20 -18.73
C THR A 11 2.23 28.70 -17.85
N GLY A 12 3.22 29.40 -18.42
CA GLY A 12 4.40 29.85 -17.66
C GLY A 12 5.33 28.71 -17.23
N ASP A 13 5.13 27.50 -17.76
CA ASP A 13 5.97 26.34 -17.49
C ASP A 13 7.40 26.57 -17.97
N ARG A 14 8.37 25.90 -17.30
CA ARG A 14 9.77 25.96 -17.72
C ARG A 14 9.90 25.38 -19.13
N LEU A 15 10.43 26.20 -20.05
CA LEU A 15 10.88 25.75 -21.36
C LEU A 15 11.76 24.50 -21.20
N PRO A 16 11.57 23.47 -22.06
CA PRO A 16 12.50 22.35 -22.14
C PRO A 16 13.92 22.90 -22.24
N ARG A 17 14.88 22.30 -21.52
CA ARG A 17 16.31 22.68 -21.60
C ARG A 17 16.88 22.24 -22.96
N ASP A 18 16.46 22.91 -24.01
CA ASP A 18 16.96 22.71 -25.37
C ASP A 18 18.26 23.49 -25.49
N ARG A 19 19.39 22.81 -25.27
CA ARG A 19 20.70 23.43 -25.37
C ARG A 19 21.06 23.50 -26.86
N ALA A 20 20.96 24.69 -27.45
CA ALA A 20 21.37 24.90 -28.82
C ALA A 20 22.86 24.55 -28.95
N LEU A 21 23.19 23.63 -29.87
CA LEU A 21 24.56 23.43 -30.32
C LEU A 21 25.04 24.77 -30.89
N SER A 22 26.15 25.28 -30.36
CA SER A 22 26.71 26.59 -30.74
C SER A 22 27.22 26.64 -32.18
N GLN A 23 27.34 25.48 -32.85
CA GLN A 23 27.79 25.36 -34.24
C GLN A 23 26.89 24.42 -35.05
N ALA A 24 26.59 24.80 -36.28
CA ALA A 24 25.96 23.94 -37.26
C ALA A 24 26.99 22.90 -37.75
N LEU A 25 26.84 21.66 -37.30
CA LEU A 25 27.68 20.55 -37.74
C LEU A 25 27.19 20.06 -39.11
N SER A 26 28.10 19.97 -40.08
CA SER A 26 27.84 19.33 -41.37
C SER A 26 28.30 17.86 -41.35
N PRO A 27 27.65 16.96 -42.12
CA PRO A 27 28.14 15.59 -42.28
C PRO A 27 29.58 15.58 -42.78
N GLY A 28 30.48 14.89 -42.07
CA GLY A 28 31.92 14.85 -42.37
C GLY A 28 32.78 15.89 -41.64
N ALA A 29 32.19 16.72 -40.78
CA ALA A 29 32.95 17.65 -39.93
C ALA A 29 33.83 16.90 -38.91
N VAL A 30 35.12 17.26 -38.86
CA VAL A 30 36.08 16.72 -37.87
C VAL A 30 36.05 17.62 -36.63
N VAL A 31 35.73 17.05 -35.47
CA VAL A 31 35.67 17.78 -34.19
C VAL A 31 36.84 17.36 -33.30
N PRO A 32 37.66 18.30 -32.81
CA PRO A 32 38.75 17.97 -31.91
C PRO A 32 38.22 17.54 -30.54
N VAL A 33 38.72 16.42 -30.03
CA VAL A 33 38.39 15.97 -28.67
C VAL A 33 39.16 16.83 -27.68
N VAL A 34 38.44 17.69 -26.94
CA VAL A 34 39.04 18.62 -25.97
C VAL A 34 39.47 17.90 -24.69
N ARG A 35 38.68 16.92 -24.24
CA ARG A 35 38.91 16.16 -23.02
C ARG A 35 38.26 14.79 -23.11
N VAL A 36 38.90 13.81 -22.50
CA VAL A 36 38.35 12.47 -22.27
C VAL A 36 38.45 12.22 -20.78
N GLU A 37 37.30 12.10 -20.13
CA GLU A 37 37.17 11.85 -18.69
C GLU A 37 36.43 10.51 -18.55
N LEU A 38 36.93 9.63 -17.67
CA LEU A 38 36.25 8.40 -17.30
C LEU A 38 35.46 8.71 -16.01
N GLU A 39 34.13 8.76 -16.12
CA GLU A 39 33.24 8.94 -14.97
C GLU A 39 32.71 7.57 -14.53
N GLU A 40 32.92 7.24 -13.26
CA GLU A 40 32.30 6.08 -12.61
C GLU A 40 31.09 6.57 -11.82
N ASP A 41 29.91 6.06 -12.17
CA ASP A 41 28.65 6.32 -11.48
C ASP A 41 28.12 5.06 -10.80
N GLN A 42 27.37 5.24 -9.72
CA GLN A 42 26.67 4.15 -9.01
C GLN A 42 25.16 4.32 -9.14
N THR A 43 24.44 3.20 -9.20
CA THR A 43 22.98 3.22 -9.16
C THR A 43 22.51 3.57 -7.75
N GLU A 44 21.64 4.55 -7.63
CA GLU A 44 21.00 4.90 -6.37
C GLU A 44 19.67 4.16 -6.21
N PRO A 45 19.27 3.81 -4.97
CA PRO A 45 17.93 3.29 -4.72
C PRO A 45 16.87 4.33 -5.10
N PRO A 46 15.67 3.91 -5.52
CA PRO A 46 14.59 4.84 -5.81
C PRO A 46 14.26 5.68 -4.57
N GLY A 47 14.04 6.98 -4.78
CA GLY A 47 13.65 7.91 -3.73
C GLY A 47 12.27 7.59 -3.14
N HIS A 48 11.94 8.28 -2.06
CA HIS A 48 10.58 8.23 -1.50
C HIS A 48 9.61 8.93 -2.44
N LEU A 49 8.34 8.53 -2.38
CA LEU A 49 7.30 9.14 -3.19
C LEU A 49 6.89 10.49 -2.60
N THR A 50 6.70 11.47 -3.46
CA THR A 50 5.93 12.67 -3.13
C THR A 50 4.42 12.35 -3.17
N GLU A 51 3.61 13.23 -2.58
CA GLU A 51 2.14 13.10 -2.63
C GLU A 51 1.62 12.97 -4.07
N SER A 52 2.16 13.77 -4.99
CA SER A 52 1.73 13.77 -6.40
C SER A 52 2.07 12.48 -7.12
N GLU A 53 3.26 11.91 -6.86
CA GLU A 53 3.65 10.61 -7.42
C GLU A 53 2.79 9.48 -6.85
N LEU A 54 2.48 9.52 -5.55
CA LEU A 54 1.58 8.55 -4.93
C LEU A 54 0.18 8.62 -5.53
N LEU A 55 -0.38 9.82 -5.74
CA LEU A 55 -1.68 9.99 -6.40
C LEU A 55 -1.66 9.42 -7.83
N GLY A 56 -0.59 9.67 -8.58
CA GLY A 56 -0.42 9.07 -9.91
C GLY A 56 -0.39 7.54 -9.88
N LEU A 57 0.30 6.94 -8.90
CA LEU A 57 0.31 5.48 -8.71
C LEU A 57 -1.07 4.94 -8.29
N MET A 58 -1.79 5.65 -7.43
CA MET A 58 -3.14 5.27 -7.03
C MET A 58 -4.09 5.23 -8.24
N GLU A 59 -4.04 6.23 -9.12
CA GLU A 59 -4.81 6.25 -10.37
C GLU A 59 -4.42 5.09 -11.30
N GLN A 60 -3.11 4.87 -11.49
CA GLN A 60 -2.59 3.77 -12.31
C GLN A 60 -3.01 2.39 -11.79
N HIS A 61 -3.19 2.25 -10.48
CA HIS A 61 -3.64 1.01 -9.86
C HIS A 61 -5.15 0.96 -9.62
N GLY A 62 -5.91 2.01 -9.95
CA GLY A 62 -7.36 2.05 -9.74
C GLY A 62 -7.77 2.08 -8.27
N ILE A 63 -6.94 2.67 -7.41
CA ILE A 63 -7.24 2.86 -5.99
C ILE A 63 -7.87 4.23 -5.77
N GLY A 64 -9.15 4.23 -5.40
CA GLY A 64 -9.88 5.45 -5.15
C GLY A 64 -10.31 6.17 -6.44
N THR A 65 -10.91 7.33 -6.24
CA THR A 65 -11.48 8.22 -7.25
C THR A 65 -11.00 9.64 -6.98
N ASP A 66 -11.19 10.56 -7.92
CA ASP A 66 -10.81 11.98 -7.78
C ASP A 66 -11.29 12.60 -6.44
N ALA A 67 -12.44 12.16 -5.94
CA ALA A 67 -13.00 12.61 -4.67
C ALA A 67 -12.41 11.93 -3.42
N SER A 68 -11.87 10.71 -3.54
CA SER A 68 -11.45 9.89 -2.39
C SER A 68 -9.93 9.73 -2.24
N MET A 69 -9.14 9.89 -3.30
CA MET A 69 -7.68 9.68 -3.24
C MET A 69 -6.99 10.58 -2.21
N ALA A 70 -7.26 11.89 -2.24
CA ALA A 70 -6.70 12.83 -1.26
C ALA A 70 -7.09 12.47 0.19
N THR A 71 -8.30 11.92 0.38
CA THR A 71 -8.77 11.48 1.69
C THR A 71 -8.03 10.24 2.19
N HIS A 72 -7.70 9.29 1.30
CA HIS A 72 -6.88 8.12 1.65
C HIS A 72 -5.49 8.55 2.11
N VAL A 73 -4.84 9.44 1.35
CA VAL A 73 -3.53 9.99 1.69
C VAL A 73 -3.57 10.69 3.05
N ALA A 74 -4.52 11.60 3.26
CA ALA A 74 -4.68 12.32 4.52
C ALA A 74 -4.91 11.38 5.71
N ASN A 75 -5.67 10.29 5.53
CA ASN A 75 -5.91 9.31 6.59
C ASN A 75 -4.65 8.54 6.99
N VAL A 76 -3.81 8.17 6.03
CA VAL A 76 -2.55 7.44 6.29
C VAL A 76 -1.56 8.32 7.04
N VAL A 77 -1.47 9.60 6.68
CA VAL A 77 -0.65 10.59 7.40
C VAL A 77 -1.21 10.85 8.79
N LYS A 78 -2.51 11.12 8.92
CA LYS A 78 -3.17 11.40 10.21
C LYS A 78 -3.03 10.25 11.21
N ARG A 79 -3.02 9.00 10.74
CA ARG A 79 -2.85 7.80 11.58
C ARG A 79 -1.39 7.51 11.94
N GLY A 80 -0.44 8.27 11.43
CA GLY A 80 0.99 8.14 11.76
C GLY A 80 1.67 6.96 11.08
N TYR A 81 1.11 6.42 9.98
CA TYR A 81 1.78 5.37 9.20
C TYR A 81 2.85 5.94 8.26
N VAL A 82 2.71 7.21 7.88
CA VAL A 82 3.61 7.94 7.00
C VAL A 82 3.81 9.34 7.59
N GLN A 83 5.02 9.86 7.49
CA GLN A 83 5.38 11.22 7.86
C GLN A 83 5.77 12.01 6.62
N LEU A 84 5.40 13.29 6.57
CA LEU A 84 5.79 14.17 5.48
C LEU A 84 7.12 14.83 5.86
N ASN A 85 8.12 14.74 4.97
CA ASN A 85 9.34 15.52 5.12
C ASN A 85 9.04 16.98 4.75
N GLU A 86 9.14 17.89 5.72
CA GLU A 86 8.79 19.32 5.53
C GLU A 86 9.65 20.02 4.47
N GLY A 87 10.89 19.55 4.24
CA GLY A 87 11.79 20.14 3.25
C GLY A 87 11.56 19.64 1.83
N THR A 88 11.45 18.31 1.65
CA THR A 88 11.37 17.68 0.32
C THR A 88 9.93 17.36 -0.11
N ARG A 89 8.96 17.43 0.79
CA ARG A 89 7.56 16.99 0.62
C ARG A 89 7.42 15.50 0.26
N GLU A 90 8.46 14.72 0.54
CA GLU A 90 8.44 13.26 0.41
C GLU A 90 7.64 12.62 1.54
N MET A 91 6.99 11.51 1.22
CA MET A 91 6.26 10.66 2.15
C MET A 91 7.16 9.54 2.65
N VAL A 92 7.60 9.67 3.91
CA VAL A 92 8.50 8.70 4.55
C VAL A 92 7.67 7.72 5.40
N PRO A 93 7.74 6.40 5.14
CA PRO A 93 7.06 5.41 5.97
C PRO A 93 7.55 5.45 7.42
N ALA A 94 6.61 5.54 8.37
CA ALA A 94 6.94 5.44 9.78
C ALA A 94 7.17 3.97 10.18
N PRO A 95 7.93 3.68 11.26
CA PRO A 95 8.15 2.30 11.73
C PRO A 95 6.85 1.53 11.93
N LEU A 96 5.81 2.18 12.46
CA LEU A 96 4.47 1.60 12.63
C LEU A 96 3.81 1.24 11.29
N GLY A 97 3.93 2.08 10.26
CA GLY A 97 3.38 1.82 8.94
C GLY A 97 4.05 0.62 8.27
N VAL A 98 5.39 0.55 8.34
CA VAL A 98 6.16 -0.58 7.83
C VAL A 98 5.78 -1.87 8.55
N ALA A 99 5.67 -1.83 9.88
CA ALA A 99 5.23 -2.96 10.70
C ALA A 99 3.89 -3.54 10.22
N LEU A 100 2.92 -2.64 10.05
CA LEU A 100 1.56 -3.00 9.71
C LEU A 100 1.50 -3.66 8.33
N VAL A 101 2.17 -3.09 7.34
CA VAL A 101 2.22 -3.66 5.99
C VAL A 101 2.90 -5.03 6.00
N HIS A 102 4.01 -5.20 6.71
CA HIS A 102 4.68 -6.51 6.81
C HIS A 102 3.79 -7.56 7.46
N ALA A 103 3.09 -7.20 8.55
CA ALA A 103 2.15 -8.11 9.22
C ALA A 103 1.01 -8.54 8.29
N LEU A 104 0.41 -7.58 7.58
CA LEU A 104 -0.66 -7.88 6.60
C LEU A 104 -0.15 -8.77 5.47
N MET A 105 1.06 -8.52 4.95
CA MET A 105 1.66 -9.32 3.88
C MET A 105 1.90 -10.78 4.28
N LEU A 106 2.25 -11.07 5.54
CA LEU A 106 2.40 -12.47 5.99
C LEU A 106 1.06 -13.18 6.19
N ILE A 107 0.04 -12.43 6.60
CA ILE A 107 -1.31 -12.97 6.77
C ILE A 107 -1.93 -13.27 5.40
N ASP A 108 -2.15 -12.22 4.61
CA ASP A 108 -2.73 -12.25 3.29
C ASP A 108 -2.20 -11.05 2.47
N PRO A 109 -1.26 -11.28 1.53
CA PRO A 109 -0.68 -10.23 0.68
C PRO A 109 -1.72 -9.34 0.02
N ASP A 110 -2.84 -9.91 -0.42
CA ASP A 110 -3.90 -9.18 -1.10
C ASP A 110 -4.52 -8.05 -0.26
N LEU A 111 -4.38 -8.08 1.07
CA LEU A 111 -4.86 -7.01 1.95
C LEU A 111 -4.00 -5.75 1.89
N ALA A 112 -2.71 -5.89 1.57
CA ALA A 112 -1.78 -4.77 1.44
C ALA A 112 -1.57 -4.36 -0.03
N LEU A 113 -1.81 -5.28 -0.97
CA LEU A 113 -1.69 -5.01 -2.41
C LEU A 113 -2.89 -4.25 -2.96
N PRO A 114 -2.70 -3.49 -4.07
CA PRO A 114 -3.77 -2.67 -4.66
C PRO A 114 -4.95 -3.48 -5.19
N THR A 115 -4.77 -4.80 -5.39
CA THR A 115 -5.68 -5.70 -6.10
C THR A 115 -7.10 -5.69 -5.55
N VAL A 116 -7.28 -5.93 -4.24
CA VAL A 116 -8.62 -6.05 -3.63
C VAL A 116 -9.37 -4.72 -3.75
N ARG A 117 -8.69 -3.61 -3.46
CA ARG A 117 -9.30 -2.29 -3.53
C ARG A 117 -9.68 -1.94 -4.97
N ALA A 118 -8.78 -2.15 -5.92
CA ALA A 118 -9.03 -1.89 -7.33
C ALA A 118 -10.22 -2.72 -7.86
N ARG A 119 -10.32 -3.99 -7.43
CA ARG A 119 -11.44 -4.86 -7.79
C ARG A 119 -12.79 -4.30 -7.30
N ILE A 120 -12.87 -3.83 -6.06
CA ILE A 120 -14.10 -3.27 -5.49
C ILE A 120 -14.47 -1.95 -6.21
N GLU A 121 -13.51 -1.07 -6.47
CA GLU A 121 -13.73 0.17 -7.25
C GLU A 121 -14.27 -0.14 -8.66
N ASN A 122 -13.71 -1.15 -9.32
CA ASN A 122 -14.20 -1.62 -10.62
C ASN A 122 -15.63 -2.16 -10.53
N GLN A 123 -15.97 -2.96 -9.51
CA GLN A 123 -17.33 -3.46 -9.31
C GLN A 123 -18.33 -2.31 -9.06
N CYS A 124 -17.97 -1.31 -8.26
CA CYS A 124 -18.78 -0.10 -8.07
C CYS A 124 -19.01 0.64 -9.41
N THR A 125 -17.97 0.71 -10.24
CA THR A 125 -18.06 1.31 -11.59
C THR A 125 -19.01 0.53 -12.50
N LEU A 126 -19.05 -0.80 -12.41
CA LEU A 126 -19.99 -1.62 -13.18
C LEU A 126 -21.44 -1.38 -12.76
N ILE A 127 -21.70 -1.21 -11.46
CA ILE A 127 -23.03 -0.83 -10.96
C ILE A 127 -23.44 0.52 -11.54
N ALA A 128 -22.55 1.52 -11.49
CA ALA A 128 -22.81 2.84 -12.04
C ALA A 128 -23.10 2.82 -13.56
N LYS A 129 -22.51 1.87 -14.29
CA LYS A 129 -22.76 1.64 -15.72
C LYS A 129 -23.98 0.75 -16.01
N GLY A 130 -24.69 0.26 -14.98
CA GLY A 130 -25.81 -0.67 -15.13
C GLY A 130 -25.42 -2.07 -15.60
N LYS A 131 -24.13 -2.45 -15.51
CA LYS A 131 -23.60 -3.75 -15.94
C LYS A 131 -23.58 -4.81 -14.83
N ALA A 132 -23.75 -4.41 -13.57
CA ALA A 132 -23.84 -5.30 -12.42
C ALA A 132 -24.91 -4.81 -11.45
N THR A 133 -25.52 -5.73 -10.70
CA THR A 133 -26.50 -5.39 -9.66
C THR A 133 -25.81 -5.15 -8.33
N PHE A 134 -26.37 -4.26 -7.52
CA PHE A 134 -25.89 -3.97 -6.17
C PHE A 134 -25.80 -5.23 -5.30
N GLU A 135 -26.86 -6.04 -5.30
CA GLU A 135 -26.96 -7.26 -4.48
C GLU A 135 -25.85 -8.26 -4.81
N THR A 136 -25.58 -8.50 -6.10
CA THR A 136 -24.54 -9.43 -6.53
C THR A 136 -23.15 -8.95 -6.13
N VAL A 137 -22.85 -7.65 -6.30
CA VAL A 137 -21.53 -7.10 -5.91
C VAL A 137 -21.33 -7.17 -4.40
N VAL A 138 -22.35 -6.85 -3.60
CA VAL A 138 -22.27 -6.94 -2.14
C VAL A 138 -22.03 -8.38 -1.69
N GLN A 139 -22.80 -9.35 -2.20
CA GLN A 139 -22.63 -10.76 -1.88
C GLN A 139 -21.23 -11.27 -2.22
N GLN A 140 -20.72 -10.94 -3.41
CA GLN A 140 -19.37 -11.32 -3.84
C GLN A 140 -18.29 -10.68 -2.97
N THR A 141 -18.47 -9.42 -2.59
CA THR A 141 -17.51 -8.70 -1.74
C THR A 141 -17.49 -9.29 -0.32
N LEU A 142 -18.66 -9.59 0.25
CA LEU A 142 -18.74 -10.22 1.57
C LEU A 142 -18.09 -11.61 1.57
N ALA A 143 -18.40 -12.46 0.58
CA ALA A 143 -17.77 -13.78 0.46
C ALA A 143 -16.24 -13.70 0.30
N MET A 144 -15.75 -12.69 -0.44
CA MET A 144 -14.31 -12.43 -0.54
C MET A 144 -13.71 -12.05 0.82
N PHE A 145 -14.33 -11.14 1.56
CA PHE A 145 -13.83 -10.71 2.87
C PHE A 145 -13.96 -11.78 3.95
N GLU A 146 -14.98 -12.65 3.88
CA GLU A 146 -15.13 -13.81 4.76
C GLU A 146 -13.92 -14.75 4.63
N ALA A 147 -13.56 -15.15 3.40
CA ALA A 147 -12.39 -15.98 3.15
C ALA A 147 -11.07 -15.32 3.62
N LYS A 148 -10.96 -13.99 3.49
CA LYS A 148 -9.80 -13.23 3.99
C LYS A 148 -9.78 -13.14 5.51
N PHE A 149 -10.95 -13.00 6.14
CA PHE A 149 -11.09 -13.00 7.58
C PHE A 149 -10.71 -14.35 8.19
N ASP A 150 -11.10 -15.46 7.56
CA ASP A 150 -10.68 -16.81 7.99
C ASP A 150 -9.15 -16.95 7.95
N ARG A 151 -8.52 -16.50 6.85
CA ARG A 151 -7.06 -16.47 6.72
C ARG A 151 -6.40 -15.62 7.81
N PHE A 152 -7.03 -14.49 8.14
CA PHE A 152 -6.58 -13.62 9.21
C PHE A 152 -6.66 -14.31 10.57
N CYS A 153 -7.79 -14.92 10.91
CA CYS A 153 -7.96 -15.65 12.17
C CYS A 153 -6.94 -16.76 12.36
N LEU A 154 -6.60 -17.51 11.29
CA LEU A 154 -5.56 -18.53 11.32
C LEU A 154 -4.17 -18.00 11.70
N LYS A 155 -3.84 -16.78 11.26
CA LYS A 155 -2.49 -16.21 11.34
C LYS A 155 -2.37 -15.03 12.29
N VAL A 156 -3.45 -14.65 12.98
CA VAL A 156 -3.49 -13.45 13.85
C VAL A 156 -2.43 -13.49 14.94
N HIS A 157 -2.07 -14.69 15.42
CA HIS A 157 -1.01 -14.91 16.39
C HIS A 157 0.37 -14.39 15.93
N GLN A 158 0.59 -14.25 14.62
CA GLN A 158 1.84 -13.74 14.06
C GLN A 158 1.94 -12.21 14.12
N VAL A 159 0.80 -11.52 14.21
CA VAL A 159 0.71 -10.05 14.11
C VAL A 159 1.51 -9.33 15.21
N PRO A 160 1.38 -9.71 16.49
CA PRO A 160 2.01 -8.89 17.52
C PRO A 160 3.50 -9.14 17.67
N LEU A 161 4.00 -10.32 17.28
CA LEU A 161 5.43 -10.55 17.13
C LEU A 161 6.01 -9.60 16.07
N MET A 162 5.29 -9.36 14.97
CA MET A 162 5.71 -8.42 13.92
C MET A 162 5.68 -6.96 14.36
N LEU A 163 4.62 -6.56 15.09
CA LEU A 163 4.54 -5.22 15.68
C LEU A 163 5.63 -4.99 16.71
N ALA A 164 5.92 -5.97 17.58
CA ALA A 164 6.99 -5.90 18.55
C ALA A 164 8.37 -5.75 17.89
N VAL A 165 8.61 -6.48 16.80
CA VAL A 165 9.84 -6.38 15.99
C VAL A 165 10.03 -5.00 15.38
N ALA A 166 8.97 -4.37 14.90
CA ALA A 166 9.06 -3.09 14.21
C ALA A 166 9.06 -1.87 15.15
N ILE A 167 8.54 -2.01 16.38
CA ILE A 167 8.58 -0.99 17.43
C ILE A 167 9.88 -1.09 18.25
N SER A 168 10.57 -2.23 18.20
CA SER A 168 11.87 -2.40 18.87
C SER A 168 12.91 -1.41 18.31
N PRO A 169 13.54 -0.58 19.15
CA PRO A 169 14.50 0.45 18.71
C PRO A 169 15.79 -0.11 18.10
N LYS A 170 16.05 -1.41 18.28
CA LYS A 170 17.01 -2.17 17.47
C LYS A 170 16.20 -3.09 16.57
N ALA A 171 16.30 -2.87 15.25
CA ALA A 171 15.85 -3.88 14.29
C ALA A 171 16.46 -5.22 14.70
N PRO A 172 15.68 -6.31 14.81
CA PRO A 172 16.23 -7.60 15.21
C PRO A 172 17.25 -8.01 14.16
N THR A 173 18.52 -8.03 14.55
CA THR A 173 19.63 -8.48 13.69
C THR A 173 19.66 -9.99 13.59
N GLU A 174 19.06 -10.70 14.55
CA GLU A 174 19.03 -12.16 14.64
C GLU A 174 17.69 -12.66 15.21
N GLY A 175 17.37 -13.94 14.94
CA GLY A 175 16.18 -14.62 15.48
C GLY A 175 14.93 -14.58 14.59
N LEU A 176 13.81 -15.10 15.11
CA LEU A 176 12.56 -15.28 14.37
C LEU A 176 12.01 -13.97 13.76
N GLY A 177 12.18 -12.85 14.46
CA GLY A 177 11.76 -11.53 13.98
C GLY A 177 12.51 -11.05 12.72
N ALA A 178 13.82 -11.32 12.64
CA ALA A 178 14.64 -10.98 11.48
C ALA A 178 14.23 -11.82 10.26
N VAL A 179 14.02 -13.12 10.46
CA VAL A 179 13.58 -14.06 9.41
C VAL A 179 12.19 -13.68 8.87
N MET A 180 11.25 -13.34 9.76
CA MET A 180 9.91 -12.93 9.35
C MET A 180 9.90 -11.59 8.61
N SER A 181 10.71 -10.62 9.05
CA SER A 181 10.88 -9.35 8.33
C SER A 181 11.46 -9.56 6.94
N ALA A 182 12.52 -10.35 6.81
CA ALA A 182 13.13 -10.67 5.51
C ALA A 182 12.15 -11.38 4.56
N ARG A 183 11.34 -12.32 5.08
CA ARG A 183 10.30 -13.00 4.30
C ARG A 183 9.19 -12.07 3.83
N ALA A 184 8.78 -11.11 4.66
CA ALA A 184 7.80 -10.09 4.29
C ALA A 184 8.38 -9.16 3.20
N GLN A 185 9.62 -8.70 3.37
CA GLN A 185 10.33 -7.88 2.37
C GLN A 185 10.48 -8.62 1.04
N GLN A 186 10.85 -9.90 1.06
CA GLN A 186 10.95 -10.70 -0.16
C GLN A 186 9.59 -10.84 -0.87
N SER A 187 8.51 -11.01 -0.10
CA SER A 187 7.15 -11.03 -0.65
C SER A 187 6.77 -9.70 -1.30
N ILE A 188 7.14 -8.57 -0.69
CA ILE A 188 6.90 -7.21 -1.23
C ILE A 188 7.69 -7.01 -2.52
N LEU A 189 8.99 -7.35 -2.53
CA LEU A 189 9.86 -7.19 -3.70
C LEU A 189 9.50 -8.12 -4.86
N ALA A 190 8.90 -9.29 -4.57
CA ALA A 190 8.41 -10.20 -5.59
C ALA A 190 7.17 -9.66 -6.34
N VAL A 191 6.54 -8.60 -5.83
CA VAL A 191 5.42 -7.95 -6.52
C VAL A 191 5.93 -7.08 -7.66
N SER A 192 5.80 -7.59 -8.87
CA SER A 192 6.08 -6.82 -10.09
C SER A 192 4.89 -5.94 -10.46
N LEU A 193 5.19 -4.70 -10.87
CA LEU A 193 4.21 -3.76 -11.44
C LEU A 193 3.48 -4.35 -12.65
N ASP A 194 4.18 -5.13 -13.48
CA ASP A 194 3.57 -5.78 -14.66
C ASP A 194 2.60 -6.89 -14.24
N GLY A 195 2.92 -7.63 -13.16
CA GLY A 195 2.02 -8.63 -12.60
C GLY A 195 0.71 -8.02 -12.10
N LEU A 196 0.77 -6.85 -11.47
CA LEU A 196 -0.41 -6.11 -11.01
C LEU A 196 -1.24 -5.56 -12.19
N ARG A 197 -0.59 -5.11 -13.27
CA ARG A 197 -1.27 -4.64 -14.49
C ARG A 197 -2.00 -5.79 -15.19
N ASP A 198 -1.37 -6.94 -15.32
CA ASP A 198 -1.99 -8.13 -15.92
C ASP A 198 -3.19 -8.61 -15.12
N GLN A 199 -3.10 -8.55 -13.79
CA GLN A 199 -4.20 -8.90 -12.91
C GLN A 199 -5.38 -7.94 -13.06
N ARG A 200 -5.11 -6.62 -13.16
CA ARG A 200 -6.13 -5.61 -13.47
C ARG A 200 -6.82 -5.89 -14.81
N ALA A 201 -6.07 -6.19 -15.86
CA ALA A 201 -6.62 -6.49 -17.17
C ALA A 201 -7.52 -7.75 -17.13
N ARG A 202 -7.10 -8.77 -16.38
CA ARG A 202 -7.90 -9.99 -16.14
C ARG A 202 -9.18 -9.69 -15.37
N ASP A 203 -9.13 -8.92 -14.30
CA ASP A 203 -10.30 -8.55 -13.50
C ASP A 203 -11.31 -7.72 -14.31
N GLN A 204 -10.82 -6.79 -15.14
CA GLN A 204 -11.66 -6.02 -16.06
C GLN A 204 -12.32 -6.92 -17.12
N ALA A 205 -11.57 -7.85 -17.70
CA ALA A 205 -12.11 -8.79 -18.69
C ALA A 205 -13.11 -9.79 -18.06
N ALA A 206 -12.87 -10.24 -16.83
CA ALA A 206 -13.78 -11.12 -16.09
C ALA A 206 -15.09 -10.39 -15.73
N ALA A 207 -14.99 -9.14 -15.31
CA ALA A 207 -16.11 -8.24 -15.07
C ALA A 207 -16.97 -8.04 -16.33
N GLU A 208 -16.36 -7.83 -17.50
CA GLU A 208 -17.09 -7.64 -18.76
C GLU A 208 -17.81 -8.90 -19.25
N ARG A 209 -17.28 -10.09 -18.91
CA ARG A 209 -17.89 -11.38 -19.27
C ARG A 209 -18.96 -11.87 -18.29
N GLY A 210 -19.23 -11.14 -17.19
CA GLY A 210 -20.15 -11.58 -16.15
C GLY A 210 -19.70 -12.86 -15.41
N GLN A 211 -18.44 -13.26 -15.58
CA GLN A 211 -17.85 -14.45 -14.98
C GLN A 211 -16.93 -14.01 -13.85
N VAL A 212 -17.52 -13.60 -12.72
CA VAL A 212 -16.76 -13.45 -11.49
C VAL A 212 -16.61 -14.85 -10.91
N GLU A 213 -15.47 -15.51 -11.16
CA GLU A 213 -15.22 -16.83 -10.58
C GLU A 213 -15.21 -16.75 -9.04
N PRO A 214 -15.92 -17.65 -8.35
CA PRO A 214 -15.82 -17.78 -6.90
C PRO A 214 -14.43 -18.31 -6.53
N PRO A 215 -13.87 -17.91 -5.37
CA PRO A 215 -12.57 -18.40 -4.94
C PRO A 215 -12.56 -19.93 -4.80
N SER A 216 -11.44 -20.54 -5.22
CA SER A 216 -11.16 -21.97 -5.19
C SER A 216 -11.41 -22.58 -3.80
N LYS A 217 -11.95 -23.81 -3.80
CA LYS A 217 -12.45 -24.58 -2.64
C LYS A 217 -11.57 -24.46 -1.39
N VAL A 218 -12.25 -24.25 -0.26
CA VAL A 218 -11.73 -24.22 1.11
C VAL A 218 -11.19 -25.62 1.49
N PRO A 219 -9.93 -25.76 1.94
CA PRO A 219 -9.47 -26.98 2.58
C PRO A 219 -10.12 -27.13 3.96
N GLU A 220 -10.59 -28.34 4.27
CA GLU A 220 -11.18 -28.71 5.56
C GLU A 220 -10.14 -28.59 6.69
N TYR A 221 -10.52 -27.98 7.81
CA TYR A 221 -9.62 -27.55 8.88
C TYR A 221 -9.26 -28.71 9.82
N ALA A 222 -7.95 -28.92 10.03
CA ALA A 222 -7.44 -29.69 11.16
C ALA A 222 -7.18 -28.73 12.32
N ASP A 223 -7.88 -28.95 13.43
CA ASP A 223 -7.59 -28.35 14.74
C ASP A 223 -6.23 -28.86 15.24
N ASP A 224 -5.13 -28.17 14.92
CA ASP A 224 -3.85 -28.46 15.54
C ASP A 224 -3.28 -27.27 16.30
N VAL A 225 -2.86 -27.62 17.51
CA VAL A 225 -2.76 -26.83 18.73
C VAL A 225 -1.31 -26.38 18.91
N ASP A 226 -1.03 -25.09 18.71
CA ASP A 226 0.23 -24.44 19.15
C ASP A 226 0.09 -22.90 19.34
N GLY A 227 -1.07 -22.31 19.00
CA GLY A 227 -1.26 -20.86 18.95
C GLY A 227 -1.38 -20.16 20.31
N GLN A 228 -1.79 -20.85 21.38
CA GLN A 228 -2.08 -20.19 22.67
C GLN A 228 -0.83 -19.66 23.39
N ALA A 229 0.28 -20.40 23.38
CA ALA A 229 1.53 -19.95 24.00
C ALA A 229 2.15 -18.76 23.24
N ALA A 230 2.04 -18.75 21.92
CA ALA A 230 2.48 -17.64 21.08
C ALA A 230 1.66 -16.37 21.34
N ILE A 231 0.34 -16.49 21.53
CA ILE A 231 -0.57 -15.38 21.88
C ILE A 231 -0.22 -14.77 23.24
N GLU A 232 0.16 -15.58 24.23
CA GLU A 232 0.45 -15.10 25.58
C GLU A 232 1.77 -14.32 25.66
N GLN A 233 2.82 -14.79 24.98
CA GLN A 233 4.10 -14.08 24.86
C GLN A 233 3.97 -12.74 24.13
N VAL A 234 3.14 -12.74 23.09
CA VAL A 234 2.75 -11.56 22.32
C VAL A 234 2.05 -10.53 23.19
N GLN A 235 1.13 -10.97 24.05
CA GLN A 235 0.35 -10.07 24.90
C GLN A 235 1.22 -9.45 26.00
N GLN A 236 2.15 -10.23 26.55
CA GLN A 236 3.18 -9.71 27.47
C GLN A 236 4.09 -8.67 26.80
N ALA A 237 4.48 -8.89 25.54
CA ALA A 237 5.28 -7.93 24.79
C ALA A 237 4.52 -6.62 24.49
N LEU A 238 3.23 -6.71 24.15
CA LEU A 238 2.38 -5.53 23.94
C LEU A 238 2.13 -4.75 25.25
N GLU A 239 1.97 -5.44 26.38
CA GLU A 239 1.82 -4.83 27.71
C GLU A 239 3.11 -4.12 28.14
N ALA A 240 4.28 -4.72 27.91
CA ALA A 240 5.58 -4.10 28.19
C ALA A 240 5.82 -2.83 27.34
N LEU A 241 5.22 -2.75 26.16
CA LEU A 241 5.26 -1.59 25.26
C LEU A 241 4.14 -0.56 25.53
N GLY A 242 3.31 -0.77 26.56
CA GLY A 242 2.24 0.16 26.94
C GLY A 242 1.01 0.14 26.01
N LEU A 243 0.86 -0.91 25.19
CA LEU A 243 -0.22 -1.08 24.21
C LEU A 243 -1.26 -2.14 24.64
N GLY A 244 -1.25 -2.55 25.92
CA GLY A 244 -2.14 -3.56 26.49
C GLY A 244 -3.59 -3.08 26.75
N LYS A 245 -4.51 -4.07 26.82
CA LYS A 245 -6.00 -4.03 26.75
C LYS A 245 -6.70 -2.65 26.84
N PRO A 246 -7.69 -2.38 25.95
CA PRO A 246 -8.54 -1.20 26.10
C PRO A 246 -9.25 -1.23 27.46
N ALA A 247 -9.34 -0.06 28.11
CA ALA A 247 -10.06 0.10 29.36
C ALA A 247 -11.49 -0.48 29.23
N PRO A 248 -12.01 -1.20 30.25
CA PRO A 248 -13.34 -1.75 30.17
C PRO A 248 -14.36 -0.63 29.90
N PRO A 249 -15.43 -0.91 29.13
CA PRO A 249 -16.46 0.09 28.84
C PRO A 249 -16.99 0.66 30.15
N LYS A 250 -17.11 2.00 30.23
CA LYS A 250 -17.72 2.67 31.38
C LYS A 250 -19.09 2.02 31.65
N PRO A 251 -19.39 1.62 32.89
CA PRO A 251 -20.72 1.13 33.22
C PRO A 251 -21.76 2.21 32.87
N PRO A 252 -22.97 1.79 32.43
CA PRO A 252 -24.03 2.75 32.15
C PRO A 252 -24.30 3.62 33.39
N PRO A 253 -24.63 4.91 33.20
CA PRO A 253 -24.92 5.80 34.32
C PRO A 253 -26.04 5.20 35.16
N THR A 254 -25.77 5.00 36.45
CA THR A 254 -26.75 4.57 37.43
C THR A 254 -27.93 5.54 37.38
N PRO A 255 -29.19 5.07 37.28
CA PRO A 255 -30.34 5.96 37.39
C PRO A 255 -30.23 6.69 38.74
N GLY A 256 -30.14 8.02 38.68
CA GLY A 256 -30.20 8.85 39.87
C GLY A 256 -31.50 8.58 40.64
N PRO A 257 -31.52 8.77 41.96
CA PRO A 257 -32.70 8.50 42.76
C PRO A 257 -33.89 9.27 42.18
N GLN A 258 -34.94 8.55 41.83
CA GLN A 258 -36.25 9.12 41.57
C GLN A 258 -36.61 9.93 42.82
N LYS A 259 -36.60 11.26 42.70
CA LYS A 259 -37.27 12.11 43.68
C LYS A 259 -38.76 11.85 43.50
N GLU A 260 -39.36 11.11 44.41
CA GLU A 260 -40.77 11.27 44.72
C GLU A 260 -41.02 12.74 45.05
N GLN A 261 -41.75 13.43 44.18
CA GLN A 261 -42.64 14.56 44.46
C GLN A 261 -43.66 14.65 43.33
#